data_AF-A0A1E5L5S4-F1
#
_entry.id   AF-A0A1E5L5S4-F1
#
_cell.length_a   1.000
_cell.length_b   1.000
_cell.length_c   1.000
_cell.angle_alpha   90.00
_cell.angle_beta   90.00
_cell.angle_gamma   90.00
#
_symmetry.space_group_name_H-M   'P 1'
#
loop_
_entity.id
_entity.type
_entity.pdbx_description
1 polymer ?
#
loop_
_entity_poly.entity_id
_entity_poly.type
_entity_poly.pdbx_seq_one_letter_code
_entity_poly.pdbx_strand_id
1 'polypeptide(L)'
;MSTNIKPNANFHSLSNTSVHDNMSPKYLEYRRKWIDNPKQMILEKFPLHLDIESTNLCNLRCTFCDKQSNIEKDGFGRMDFGLYKNIIDEAKQFGLYSIKLSYRGEPLLHPKIFDMITYAKESGVIDIYFNTNGMPLSDYTIDRLIDSGINRISVSVEGTDPIAFEEARVGASFDKIKENLVKLLAKRKERNSEYPKIRIQTVLLPGIDMEEYKTYWESFGDEVAAIDYKDENQVKPGKVAKDWACPQLWQRMTIGWDGTIFMCNNDDHNRIKLGNVANQTIYGNWNGTTMNEIRDKHKNGLSHCVHACNECPWRTAQLTKLGGTI
;
A
#
# COMPACT_ATOMS: atom_id res chain seq x y z
N MET A 1 5.47 5.13 -29.69
CA MET A 1 4.80 3.84 -29.41
C MET A 1 4.10 3.99 -28.08
N SER A 2 2.78 3.82 -28.01
CA SER A 2 2.00 4.07 -26.80
C SER A 2 2.01 2.82 -25.93
N THR A 3 2.81 2.80 -24.87
CA THR A 3 2.74 1.74 -23.86
C THR A 3 1.38 1.75 -23.15
N ASN A 4 0.72 0.60 -23.08
CA ASN A 4 -0.54 0.36 -22.39
C ASN A 4 -0.32 0.28 -20.86
N ILE A 5 -0.06 1.43 -20.24
CA ILE A 5 0.09 1.54 -18.79
C ILE A 5 -1.25 1.93 -18.19
N LYS A 6 -1.81 1.06 -17.33
CA LYS A 6 -3.03 1.33 -16.57
C LYS A 6 -2.71 1.44 -15.07
N PRO A 7 -2.40 2.64 -14.55
CA PRO A 7 -2.24 2.85 -13.12
C PRO A 7 -3.50 2.39 -12.37
N ASN A 8 -3.32 1.76 -11.22
CA ASN A 8 -4.41 1.25 -10.37
C ASN A 8 -5.32 0.18 -11.01
N ALA A 9 -4.93 -0.51 -12.09
CA ALA A 9 -5.78 -1.51 -12.74
C ALA A 9 -6.14 -2.75 -11.88
N ASN A 10 -5.60 -2.86 -10.67
CA ASN A 10 -5.94 -3.88 -9.69
C ASN A 10 -6.76 -3.33 -8.52
N PHE A 11 -7.14 -2.05 -8.53
CA PHE A 11 -7.95 -1.45 -7.47
C PHE A 11 -9.35 -1.15 -8.01
N HIS A 12 -10.36 -1.56 -7.28
CA HIS A 12 -11.77 -1.36 -7.61
C HIS A 12 -12.45 -0.69 -6.42
N SER A 13 -12.94 0.53 -6.60
CA SER A 13 -13.93 1.08 -5.66
C SER A 13 -15.28 0.44 -5.99
N LEU A 14 -15.96 -0.08 -4.97
CA LEU A 14 -17.31 -0.62 -5.07
C LEU A 14 -18.36 0.43 -4.65
N SER A 15 -17.94 1.42 -3.86
CA SER A 15 -18.79 2.51 -3.39
C SER A 15 -18.93 3.65 -4.40
N ASN A 16 -20.05 4.37 -4.29
CA ASN A 16 -20.29 5.61 -5.04
C ASN A 16 -19.48 6.79 -4.47
N THR A 17 -19.08 6.69 -3.20
CA THR A 17 -18.17 7.62 -2.51
C THR A 17 -16.76 7.08 -2.51
N SER A 18 -15.78 7.97 -2.48
CA SER A 18 -14.37 7.60 -2.34
C SER A 18 -13.73 8.35 -1.17
N VAL A 19 -12.76 7.69 -0.53
CA VAL A 19 -11.84 8.35 0.41
C VAL A 19 -10.99 9.46 -0.23
N HIS A 20 -11.11 9.67 -1.54
CA HIS A 20 -10.43 10.70 -2.32
C HIS A 20 -11.33 11.92 -2.63
N ASP A 21 -12.56 11.95 -2.13
CA ASP A 21 -13.52 13.04 -2.38
C ASP A 21 -13.20 14.28 -1.52
N ASN A 22 -13.61 15.47 -2.00
CA ASN A 22 -13.47 16.78 -1.31
C ASN A 22 -12.02 17.16 -0.94
N MET A 23 -11.06 16.79 -1.77
CA MET A 23 -9.64 16.97 -1.48
C MET A 23 -9.06 18.31 -1.94
N SER A 24 -7.99 18.74 -1.26
CA SER A 24 -7.28 19.99 -1.57
C SER A 24 -6.68 20.01 -3.00
N PRO A 25 -6.44 21.19 -3.60
CA PRO A 25 -5.80 21.29 -4.92
C PRO A 25 -4.45 20.57 -5.02
N LYS A 26 -3.62 20.64 -3.96
CA LYS A 26 -2.33 19.92 -3.91
C LYS A 26 -2.52 18.40 -3.95
N TYR A 27 -3.59 17.89 -3.31
CA TYR A 27 -3.93 16.47 -3.37
C TYR A 27 -4.39 16.06 -4.77
N LEU A 28 -5.23 16.87 -5.41
CA LEU A 28 -5.69 16.61 -6.77
C LEU A 28 -4.53 16.61 -7.77
N GLU A 29 -3.55 17.52 -7.61
CA GLU A 29 -2.31 17.50 -8.38
C GLU A 29 -1.53 16.19 -8.17
N TYR A 30 -1.36 15.76 -6.92
CA TYR A 30 -0.74 14.47 -6.59
C TYR A 30 -1.45 13.31 -7.29
N ARG A 31 -2.79 13.25 -7.22
CA ARG A 31 -3.56 12.18 -7.88
C ARG A 31 -3.48 12.24 -9.39
N ARG A 32 -3.41 13.43 -9.98
CA ARG A 32 -3.16 13.60 -11.42
C ARG A 32 -1.78 13.04 -11.79
N LYS A 33 -0.72 13.44 -11.10
CA LYS A 33 0.66 12.92 -11.31
C LYS A 33 0.73 11.41 -11.12
N TRP A 34 0.02 10.87 -10.12
CA TRP A 34 -0.06 9.43 -9.90
C TRP A 34 -0.57 8.65 -11.12
N ILE A 35 -1.52 9.22 -11.87
CA ILE A 35 -2.08 8.59 -13.07
C ILE A 35 -1.26 8.92 -14.32
N ASP A 36 -0.89 10.19 -14.51
CA ASP A 36 -0.30 10.66 -15.76
C ASP A 36 1.19 10.32 -15.86
N ASN A 37 1.95 10.43 -14.75
CA ASN A 37 3.40 10.25 -14.80
C ASN A 37 3.79 8.86 -15.30
N PRO A 38 3.19 7.74 -14.84
CA PRO A 38 3.45 6.44 -15.42
C PRO A 38 3.10 6.34 -16.90
N LYS A 39 1.91 6.82 -17.30
CA LYS A 39 1.43 6.73 -18.69
C LYS A 39 2.34 7.47 -19.66
N GLN A 40 2.91 8.58 -19.21
CA GLN A 40 3.80 9.44 -19.98
C GLN A 40 5.28 9.17 -19.66
N MET A 41 5.57 8.22 -18.78
CA MET A 41 6.91 7.87 -18.28
C MET A 41 7.69 9.07 -17.69
N ILE A 42 6.98 10.04 -17.11
CA ILE A 42 7.57 11.22 -16.47
C ILE A 42 8.21 10.81 -15.15
N LEU A 43 9.51 11.04 -15.04
CA LEU A 43 10.25 10.83 -13.80
C LEU A 43 10.36 12.14 -13.02
N GLU A 44 9.73 12.19 -11.86
CA GLU A 44 9.91 13.27 -10.89
C GLU A 44 11.27 13.13 -10.19
N LYS A 45 11.81 14.24 -9.68
CA LYS A 45 13.10 14.25 -8.95
C LYS A 45 13.10 13.33 -7.72
N PHE A 46 11.93 13.10 -7.13
CA PHE A 46 11.72 12.26 -5.95
C PHE A 46 10.41 11.46 -6.14
N PRO A 47 10.25 10.28 -5.49
CA PRO A 47 8.99 9.54 -5.54
C PRO A 47 7.79 10.40 -5.12
N LEU A 48 6.64 10.18 -5.75
CA LEU A 48 5.39 10.83 -5.32
C LEU A 48 4.90 10.26 -3.97
N HIS A 49 5.28 9.01 -3.69
CA HIS A 49 4.82 8.24 -2.53
C HIS A 49 5.93 7.34 -1.98
N LEU A 50 5.96 7.17 -0.66
CA LEU A 50 6.79 6.17 0.00
C LEU A 50 5.91 5.14 0.72
N ASP A 51 6.11 3.85 0.43
CA ASP A 51 5.65 2.78 1.31
C ASP A 51 6.74 2.59 2.37
N ILE A 52 6.44 2.87 3.64
CA ILE A 52 7.37 2.79 4.76
C ILE A 52 6.87 1.72 5.73
N GLU A 53 7.66 0.66 5.90
CA GLU A 53 7.33 -0.43 6.81
C GLU A 53 7.62 0.00 8.26
N SER A 54 6.60 0.51 8.95
CA SER A 54 6.72 0.86 10.37
C SER A 54 7.12 -0.36 11.23
N THR A 55 6.58 -1.52 10.91
CA THR A 55 6.89 -2.82 11.54
C THR A 55 6.49 -3.95 10.60
N ASN A 56 7.20 -5.08 10.68
CA ASN A 56 6.77 -6.33 10.04
C ASN A 56 6.11 -7.32 11.02
N LEU A 57 5.94 -6.93 12.29
CA LEU A 57 5.16 -7.71 13.27
C LEU A 57 3.68 -7.68 12.91
N CYS A 58 3.01 -8.83 13.03
CA CYS A 58 1.57 -8.97 12.87
C CYS A 58 0.99 -9.90 13.94
N ASN A 59 -0.17 -9.53 14.48
CA ASN A 59 -0.91 -10.29 15.49
C ASN A 59 -1.81 -11.39 14.89
N LEU A 60 -1.84 -11.53 13.56
CA LEU A 60 -2.62 -12.55 12.84
C LEU A 60 -1.71 -13.54 12.11
N ARG A 61 -2.28 -14.66 11.67
CA ARG A 61 -1.62 -15.72 10.89
C ARG A 61 -2.50 -16.18 9.72
N CYS A 62 -2.85 -15.24 8.85
CA CYS A 62 -3.79 -15.50 7.75
C CYS A 62 -3.26 -16.61 6.82
N THR A 63 -4.13 -17.54 6.42
CA THR A 63 -3.76 -18.70 5.60
C THR A 63 -3.28 -18.33 4.20
N PHE A 64 -3.71 -17.16 3.72
CA PHE A 64 -3.35 -16.58 2.42
C PHE A 64 -2.21 -15.55 2.52
N CYS A 65 -1.57 -15.36 3.68
CA CYS A 65 -0.47 -14.40 3.82
C CYS A 65 0.83 -14.94 3.20
N ASP A 66 1.09 -14.53 1.97
CA ASP A 66 2.32 -14.81 1.21
C ASP A 66 3.60 -14.23 1.87
N LYS A 67 3.46 -13.20 2.71
CA LYS A 67 4.62 -12.51 3.33
C LYS A 67 5.22 -13.26 4.51
N GLN A 68 4.47 -14.12 5.20
CA GLN A 68 4.89 -14.65 6.50
C GLN A 68 6.22 -15.40 6.41
N SER A 69 6.38 -16.27 5.41
CA SER A 69 7.60 -17.07 5.23
C SER A 69 8.83 -16.21 4.91
N ASN A 70 8.66 -15.07 4.23
CA ASN A 70 9.73 -14.13 3.92
C ASN A 70 10.08 -13.27 5.15
N ILE A 71 9.09 -12.83 5.93
CA ILE A 71 9.30 -12.11 7.20
C ILE A 71 10.14 -12.95 8.18
N GLU A 72 9.84 -14.24 8.31
CA GLU A 72 10.57 -15.14 9.21
C GLU A 72 12.06 -15.25 8.83
N LYS A 73 12.40 -15.17 7.54
CA LYS A 73 13.79 -15.16 7.05
C LYS A 73 14.49 -13.83 7.29
N ASP A 74 13.78 -12.72 7.09
CA ASP A 74 14.31 -11.36 7.25
C ASP A 74 14.48 -10.95 8.72
N GLY A 75 13.82 -11.66 9.63
CA GLY A 75 13.73 -11.31 11.03
C GLY A 75 12.61 -10.30 11.31
N PHE A 76 12.25 -10.17 12.59
CA PHE A 76 11.18 -9.28 13.02
C PHE A 76 11.74 -7.97 13.59
N GLY A 77 11.09 -6.86 13.26
CA GLY A 77 11.55 -5.56 13.72
C GLY A 77 10.54 -4.44 13.55
N ARG A 78 10.97 -3.29 14.06
CA ARG A 78 10.24 -2.05 14.15
C ARG A 78 11.17 -0.94 13.68
N MET A 79 10.69 -0.04 12.83
CA MET A 79 11.49 1.06 12.35
C MET A 79 11.85 2.00 13.50
N ASP A 80 13.15 2.27 13.65
CA ASP A 80 13.61 3.28 14.60
C ASP A 80 13.00 4.64 14.26
N PHE A 81 12.54 5.36 15.28
CA PHE A 81 11.89 6.65 15.06
C PHE A 81 12.87 7.73 14.60
N GLY A 82 14.15 7.66 15.01
CA GLY A 82 15.20 8.54 14.49
C GLY A 82 15.44 8.32 13.01
N LEU A 83 15.55 7.06 12.58
CA LEU A 83 15.66 6.69 11.17
C LEU A 83 14.44 7.16 10.36
N TYR A 84 13.23 6.98 10.89
CA TYR A 84 12.00 7.49 10.29
C TYR A 84 12.03 9.01 10.08
N LYS A 85 12.48 9.78 11.08
CA LYS A 85 12.60 11.23 10.93
C LYS A 85 13.58 11.60 9.82
N ASN A 86 14.72 10.92 9.70
CA ASN A 86 15.68 11.15 8.61
C ASN A 86 15.03 10.93 7.23
N ILE A 87 14.22 9.87 7.08
CA ILE A 87 13.44 9.59 5.86
C ILE A 87 12.51 10.75 5.53
N ILE A 88 11.73 11.22 6.51
CA ILE A 88 10.75 12.29 6.32
C ILE A 88 11.44 13.65 6.08
N ASP A 89 12.56 13.92 6.74
CA ASP A 89 13.33 15.17 6.58
C ASP A 89 13.94 15.26 5.18
N GLU A 90 14.45 14.15 4.63
CA GLU A 90 14.85 14.09 3.23
C GLU A 90 13.65 14.33 2.32
N ALA A 91 12.56 13.58 2.50
CA ALA A 91 11.36 13.65 1.68
C ALA A 91 10.72 15.06 1.67
N LYS A 92 10.78 15.78 2.79
CA LYS A 92 10.30 17.15 2.95
C LYS A 92 11.02 18.11 1.99
N GLN A 93 12.32 17.95 1.78
CA GLN A 93 13.11 18.81 0.86
C GLN A 93 12.62 18.71 -0.59
N PHE A 94 11.99 17.59 -0.95
CA PHE A 94 11.46 17.33 -2.28
C PHE A 94 9.94 17.49 -2.39
N GLY A 95 9.27 17.89 -1.30
CA GLY A 95 7.82 18.11 -1.28
C GLY A 95 6.99 16.83 -1.44
N LEU A 96 7.42 15.73 -0.82
CA LEU A 96 6.70 14.45 -0.85
C LEU A 96 5.21 14.62 -0.55
N TYR A 97 4.36 13.99 -1.38
CA TYR A 97 2.92 14.10 -1.25
C TYR A 97 2.34 13.09 -0.26
N SER A 98 2.78 11.84 -0.29
CA SER A 98 2.07 10.72 0.33
C SER A 98 2.99 9.69 0.96
N ILE A 99 2.55 9.09 2.07
CA ILE A 99 3.19 7.92 2.69
C ILE A 99 2.17 6.86 3.08
N LYS A 100 2.58 5.59 2.95
CA LYS A 100 1.87 4.44 3.51
C LYS A 100 2.72 3.81 4.61
N LEU A 101 2.27 3.83 5.86
CA LEU A 101 3.03 3.33 7.02
C LEU A 101 2.93 1.81 7.25
N SER A 102 2.61 1.05 6.21
CA SER A 102 2.43 -0.41 6.25
C SER A 102 3.01 -1.05 5.01
N TYR A 103 3.75 -2.15 5.20
CA TYR A 103 4.16 -3.03 4.12
C TYR A 103 3.69 -4.47 4.40
N ARG A 104 4.35 -5.21 5.31
CA ARG A 104 4.03 -6.62 5.60
C ARG A 104 3.36 -6.86 6.96
N GLY A 105 3.58 -5.98 7.94
CA GLY A 105 3.06 -6.10 9.31
C GLY A 105 1.77 -5.31 9.60
N GLU A 106 1.40 -5.28 10.87
CA GLU A 106 0.31 -4.48 11.45
C GLU A 106 0.87 -3.19 12.09
N PRO A 107 0.65 -2.01 11.48
CA PRO A 107 1.21 -0.74 11.95
C PRO A 107 0.83 -0.37 13.38
N LEU A 108 -0.38 -0.74 13.82
CA LEU A 108 -0.86 -0.44 15.18
C LEU A 108 -0.08 -1.20 16.28
N LEU A 109 0.82 -2.13 15.91
CA LEU A 109 1.75 -2.78 16.84
C LEU A 109 3.08 -2.02 17.01
N HIS A 110 3.26 -0.91 16.29
CA HIS A 110 4.42 -0.05 16.45
C HIS A 110 4.16 1.00 17.56
N PRO A 111 5.00 1.06 18.63
CA PRO A 111 4.76 1.92 19.79
C PRO A 111 4.80 3.42 19.47
N LYS A 112 5.40 3.78 18.33
CA LYS A 112 5.54 5.16 17.84
C LYS A 112 4.71 5.46 16.60
N ILE A 113 3.73 4.62 16.23
CA ILE A 113 2.96 4.83 14.98
C ILE A 113 2.28 6.20 14.94
N PHE A 114 1.70 6.64 16.06
CA PHE A 114 1.04 7.94 16.15
C PHE A 114 2.04 9.10 16.04
N ASP A 115 3.20 8.98 16.68
CA ASP A 115 4.27 9.97 16.62
C ASP A 115 4.83 10.07 15.18
N MET A 116 4.93 8.95 14.46
CA MET A 116 5.28 8.91 13.04
C MET A 116 4.28 9.67 12.17
N ILE A 117 2.98 9.44 12.37
CA ILE A 117 1.91 10.14 11.65
C ILE A 117 2.01 11.66 11.90
N THR A 118 2.07 12.08 13.16
CA THR A 118 2.17 13.50 13.53
C THR A 118 3.40 14.15 12.89
N TYR A 119 4.57 13.50 12.96
CA TYR A 119 5.81 14.03 12.39
C TYR A 119 5.72 14.23 10.87
N ALA A 120 5.17 13.27 10.14
CA ALA A 120 4.96 13.40 8.69
C ALA A 120 3.98 14.54 8.35
N LYS A 121 2.92 14.70 9.14
CA LYS A 121 1.93 15.76 8.96
C LYS A 121 2.57 17.14 9.13
N GLU A 122 3.30 17.33 10.22
CA GLU A 122 4.05 18.56 10.53
C GLU A 122 5.15 18.85 9.49
N SER A 123 5.66 17.81 8.85
CA SER A 123 6.63 17.92 7.76
C SER A 123 6.01 18.25 6.40
N GLY A 124 4.68 18.36 6.31
CA GLY A 124 3.96 18.80 5.12
C GLY A 124 3.49 17.69 4.18
N VAL A 125 3.55 16.42 4.61
CA VAL A 125 2.96 15.29 3.89
C VAL A 125 1.43 15.39 3.96
N ILE A 126 0.77 15.31 2.81
CA ILE A 126 -0.67 15.61 2.70
C ILE A 126 -1.57 14.36 2.70
N ASP A 127 -0.99 13.19 2.43
CA ASP A 127 -1.71 11.92 2.33
C ASP A 127 -0.98 10.82 3.13
N ILE A 128 -1.35 10.66 4.39
CA ILE A 128 -0.78 9.68 5.31
C ILE A 128 -1.84 8.59 5.55
N TYR A 129 -1.49 7.34 5.26
CA TYR A 129 -2.39 6.22 5.51
C TYR A 129 -1.66 4.92 5.83
N PHE A 130 -2.41 3.91 6.26
CA PHE A 130 -1.90 2.55 6.33
C PHE A 130 -3.02 1.52 6.17
N ASN A 131 -2.64 0.27 5.92
CA ASN A 131 -3.54 -0.86 5.99
C ASN A 131 -3.46 -1.48 7.39
N THR A 132 -4.61 -1.89 7.94
CA THR A 132 -4.71 -2.56 9.25
C THR A 132 -5.68 -3.73 9.17
N ASN A 133 -5.48 -4.74 10.01
CA ASN A 133 -6.45 -5.81 10.24
C ASN A 133 -7.58 -5.40 11.21
N GLY A 134 -7.52 -4.19 11.78
CA GLY A 134 -8.59 -3.64 12.63
C GLY A 134 -8.66 -4.21 14.05
N MET A 135 -7.90 -5.25 14.38
CA MET A 135 -7.96 -5.89 15.70
C MET A 135 -7.41 -5.05 16.84
N PRO A 136 -6.33 -4.26 16.64
CA PRO A 136 -5.83 -3.36 17.66
C PRO A 136 -6.65 -2.09 17.89
N LEU A 137 -7.75 -1.87 17.15
CA LEU A 137 -8.62 -0.68 17.29
C LEU A 137 -9.40 -0.71 18.62
N SER A 138 -8.77 -0.22 19.68
CA SER A 138 -9.35 0.12 20.98
C SER A 138 -9.72 1.61 21.06
N ASP A 139 -10.45 2.01 22.10
CA ASP A 139 -10.76 3.42 22.37
C ASP A 139 -9.50 4.30 22.37
N TYR A 140 -8.45 3.85 23.07
CA TYR A 140 -7.16 4.54 23.10
C TYR A 140 -6.58 4.72 21.69
N THR A 141 -6.49 3.65 20.90
CA THR A 141 -5.91 3.75 19.56
C THR A 141 -6.78 4.58 18.61
N ILE A 142 -8.10 4.52 18.75
CA ILE A 142 -9.03 5.33 17.95
C ILE A 142 -8.82 6.81 18.24
N ASP A 143 -8.80 7.19 19.52
CA ASP A 143 -8.57 8.58 19.92
C ASP A 143 -7.21 9.06 19.39
N ARG A 144 -6.15 8.26 19.56
CA ARG A 144 -4.82 8.58 19.04
C ARG A 144 -4.76 8.68 17.51
N LEU A 145 -5.53 7.88 16.76
CA LEU A 145 -5.61 8.00 15.30
C LEU A 145 -6.20 9.35 14.89
N ILE A 146 -7.32 9.73 15.50
CA ILE A 146 -7.98 11.02 15.26
C ILE A 146 -7.02 12.17 15.62
N ASP A 147 -6.43 12.14 16.82
CA ASP A 147 -5.54 13.19 17.33
C ASP A 147 -4.26 13.33 16.48
N SER A 148 -3.71 12.22 15.98
CA SER A 148 -2.50 12.25 15.15
C SER A 148 -2.71 12.87 13.76
N GLY A 149 -3.95 13.00 13.30
CA GLY A 149 -4.29 13.63 12.01
C GLY A 149 -4.03 12.76 10.78
N ILE A 150 -4.04 11.43 10.93
CA ILE A 150 -3.94 10.48 9.81
C ILE A 150 -5.10 10.68 8.83
N ASN A 151 -4.82 10.67 7.52
CA ASN A 151 -5.84 10.93 6.52
C ASN A 151 -6.76 9.72 6.30
N ARG A 152 -6.20 8.50 6.29
CA ARG A 152 -6.99 7.30 6.00
C ARG A 152 -6.43 6.05 6.67
N ILE A 153 -7.33 5.15 7.03
CA ILE A 153 -6.99 3.74 7.26
C ILE A 153 -7.75 2.87 6.27
N SER A 154 -7.10 1.79 5.80
CA SER A 154 -7.77 0.74 5.04
C SER A 154 -7.84 -0.52 5.91
N VAL A 155 -9.04 -0.92 6.30
CA VAL A 155 -9.29 -2.09 7.14
C VAL A 155 -9.51 -3.30 6.23
N SER A 156 -8.65 -4.30 6.37
CA SER A 156 -8.69 -5.52 5.54
C SER A 156 -9.65 -6.54 6.13
N VAL A 157 -10.74 -6.84 5.42
CA VAL A 157 -11.78 -7.78 5.83
C VAL A 157 -12.30 -8.56 4.62
N GLU A 158 -12.24 -9.89 4.65
CA GLU A 158 -12.67 -10.76 3.55
C GLU A 158 -14.09 -11.27 3.77
N GLY A 159 -14.91 -11.20 2.72
CA GLY A 159 -16.25 -11.80 2.70
C GLY A 159 -17.24 -11.20 3.70
N THR A 160 -18.36 -11.90 3.86
CA THR A 160 -19.49 -11.55 4.74
C THR A 160 -19.81 -12.66 5.75
N ASP A 161 -19.17 -13.83 5.62
CA ASP A 161 -19.30 -14.98 6.49
C ASP A 161 -18.25 -14.96 7.62
N PRO A 162 -18.67 -14.85 8.89
CA PRO A 162 -17.76 -14.88 10.04
C PRO A 162 -16.89 -16.13 10.10
N ILE A 163 -17.42 -17.31 9.75
CA ILE A 163 -16.70 -18.58 9.86
C ILE A 163 -15.56 -18.60 8.84
N ALA A 164 -15.89 -18.40 7.55
CA ALA A 164 -14.89 -18.35 6.49
C ALA A 164 -13.84 -17.26 6.73
N PHE A 165 -14.25 -16.10 7.26
CA PHE A 165 -13.33 -15.03 7.61
C PHE A 165 -12.33 -15.44 8.70
N GLU A 166 -12.79 -16.02 9.81
CA GLU A 166 -11.93 -16.39 10.94
C GLU A 166 -11.02 -17.58 10.61
N GLU A 167 -11.48 -18.51 9.75
CA GLU A 167 -10.65 -19.58 9.17
C GLU A 167 -9.53 -19.01 8.28
N ALA A 168 -9.85 -18.03 7.43
CA ALA A 168 -8.88 -17.43 6.53
C ALA A 168 -7.92 -16.47 7.25
N ARG A 169 -8.40 -15.74 8.26
CA ARG A 169 -7.63 -14.81 9.10
C ARG A 169 -7.45 -15.33 10.51
N VAL A 170 -6.66 -16.39 10.66
CA VAL A 170 -6.38 -17.01 11.96
C VAL A 170 -5.95 -15.99 13.02
N GLY A 171 -6.70 -15.95 14.11
CA GLY A 171 -6.53 -15.03 15.25
C GLY A 171 -7.37 -13.74 15.17
N ALA A 172 -8.14 -13.55 14.09
CA ALA A 172 -9.09 -12.46 13.98
C ALA A 172 -10.45 -12.82 14.61
N SER A 173 -11.28 -11.80 14.85
CA SER A 173 -12.67 -11.96 15.25
C SER A 173 -13.53 -11.03 14.40
N PHE A 174 -14.50 -11.60 13.69
CA PHE A 174 -15.33 -10.87 12.74
C PHE A 174 -16.17 -9.80 13.46
N ASP A 175 -16.83 -10.19 14.55
CA ASP A 175 -17.67 -9.28 15.34
C ASP A 175 -16.86 -8.15 15.98
N LYS A 176 -15.66 -8.47 16.50
CA LYS A 176 -14.79 -7.44 17.09
C LYS A 176 -14.37 -6.39 16.07
N ILE A 177 -14.09 -6.76 14.81
CA ILE A 177 -13.80 -5.78 13.76
C ILE A 177 -14.99 -4.85 13.54
N LYS A 178 -16.20 -5.40 13.43
CA LYS A 178 -17.43 -4.61 13.25
C LYS A 178 -17.65 -3.65 14.40
N GLU A 179 -17.52 -4.13 15.64
CA GLU A 179 -17.61 -3.28 16.83
C GLU A 179 -16.59 -2.15 16.80
N ASN A 180 -15.34 -2.45 16.43
CA ASN A 180 -14.26 -1.46 16.35
C ASN A 180 -14.54 -0.40 15.28
N LEU A 181 -15.06 -0.79 14.12
CA LEU A 181 -15.44 0.13 13.05
C LEU A 181 -16.59 1.06 13.47
N VAL A 182 -17.62 0.51 14.12
CA VAL A 182 -18.73 1.30 14.67
C VAL A 182 -18.23 2.30 15.72
N LYS A 183 -17.35 1.88 16.63
CA LYS A 183 -16.74 2.76 17.64
C LYS A 183 -15.93 3.88 17.00
N LEU A 184 -15.13 3.56 15.97
CA LEU A 184 -14.33 4.56 15.25
C LEU A 184 -15.21 5.59 14.55
N LEU A 185 -16.26 5.16 13.85
CA LEU A 185 -17.23 6.06 13.21
C LEU A 185 -17.93 6.96 14.23
N ALA A 186 -18.35 6.41 15.37
CA ALA A 186 -19.01 7.16 16.44
C ALA A 186 -18.08 8.22 17.05
N LYS A 187 -16.84 7.85 17.41
CA LYS A 187 -15.85 8.78 17.97
C LYS A 187 -15.45 9.87 16.97
N ARG A 188 -15.29 9.52 15.69
CA ARG A 188 -15.03 10.51 14.63
C ARG A 188 -16.15 11.55 14.54
N LYS A 189 -17.41 11.09 14.59
CA LYS A 189 -18.60 11.96 14.61
C LYS A 189 -18.68 12.82 15.88
N GLU A 190 -18.46 12.23 17.06
CA GLU A 190 -18.44 12.94 18.35
C GLU A 190 -17.42 14.08 18.36
N ARG A 191 -16.23 13.84 17.80
CA ARG A 191 -15.15 14.83 17.71
C ARG A 191 -15.33 15.83 16.57
N ASN A 192 -16.42 15.74 15.79
CA ASN A 192 -16.63 16.51 14.56
C ASN A 192 -15.41 16.46 13.62
N SER A 193 -14.75 15.31 13.55
CA SER A 193 -13.56 15.11 12.73
C SER A 193 -13.96 14.56 11.37
N GLU A 194 -13.34 15.06 10.30
CA GLU A 194 -13.47 14.45 8.98
C GLU A 194 -12.62 13.17 8.85
N TYR A 195 -11.54 13.06 9.63
CA TYR A 195 -10.51 12.04 9.51
C TYR A 195 -10.41 11.14 10.76
N PRO A 196 -9.90 9.90 10.62
CA PRO A 196 -9.51 9.25 9.36
C PRO A 196 -10.71 8.92 8.46
N LYS A 197 -10.52 8.98 7.15
CA LYS A 197 -11.39 8.25 6.22
C LYS A 197 -11.14 6.75 6.39
N ILE A 198 -12.18 5.95 6.28
CA ILE A 198 -12.15 4.51 6.53
C ILE A 198 -12.48 3.83 5.21
N ARG A 199 -11.52 3.08 4.67
CA ARG A 199 -11.78 2.17 3.56
C ARG A 199 -11.92 0.76 4.11
N ILE A 200 -13.02 0.08 3.79
CA ILE A 200 -13.13 -1.37 3.98
C ILE A 200 -12.63 -2.03 2.69
N GLN A 201 -11.71 -2.99 2.80
CA GLN A 201 -11.13 -3.61 1.61
C GLN A 201 -11.01 -5.13 1.74
N THR A 202 -11.24 -5.82 0.62
CA THR A 202 -10.98 -7.26 0.45
C THR A 202 -10.00 -7.49 -0.70
N VAL A 203 -9.36 -8.66 -0.71
CA VAL A 203 -8.78 -9.23 -1.93
C VAL A 203 -9.90 -9.90 -2.73
N LEU A 204 -9.85 -9.82 -4.07
CA LEU A 204 -10.77 -10.57 -4.94
C LEU A 204 -10.43 -12.07 -4.90
N LEU A 205 -10.94 -12.77 -3.89
CA LEU A 205 -10.85 -14.22 -3.79
C LEU A 205 -12.01 -14.88 -4.54
N PRO A 206 -11.82 -16.06 -5.16
CA PRO A 206 -12.91 -16.84 -5.73
C PRO A 206 -14.00 -17.10 -4.70
N GLY A 207 -15.27 -16.94 -5.10
CA GLY A 207 -16.43 -17.25 -4.26
C GLY A 207 -16.97 -16.07 -3.42
N ILE A 208 -16.32 -14.90 -3.44
CA ILE A 208 -16.89 -13.70 -2.82
C ILE A 208 -17.80 -12.98 -3.83
N ASP A 209 -19.07 -12.81 -3.50
CA ASP A 209 -19.97 -11.91 -4.24
C ASP A 209 -19.66 -10.45 -3.87
N MET A 210 -19.26 -9.66 -4.88
CA MET A 210 -18.83 -8.27 -4.66
C MET A 210 -19.98 -7.31 -4.37
N GLU A 211 -21.19 -7.57 -4.89
CA GLU A 211 -22.35 -6.73 -4.60
C GLU A 211 -22.88 -7.03 -3.19
N GLU A 212 -22.87 -8.31 -2.79
CA GLU A 212 -23.16 -8.69 -1.41
C GLU A 212 -22.16 -8.07 -0.45
N TYR A 213 -20.86 -8.22 -0.74
CA TYR A 213 -19.78 -7.66 0.09
C TYR A 213 -19.90 -6.14 0.24
N LYS A 214 -20.14 -5.42 -0.86
CA LYS A 214 -20.39 -3.98 -0.84
C LYS A 214 -21.56 -3.63 0.06
N THR A 215 -22.71 -4.24 -0.16
CA THR A 215 -23.95 -3.96 0.59
C THR A 215 -23.76 -4.22 2.09
N TYR A 216 -23.02 -5.27 2.43
CA TYR A 216 -22.75 -5.61 3.83
C TYR A 216 -21.86 -4.56 4.52
N TRP A 217 -20.80 -4.12 3.85
CA TRP A 217 -19.75 -3.30 4.46
C TRP A 217 -19.90 -1.79 4.29
N GLU A 218 -20.77 -1.31 3.39
CA GLU A 218 -20.88 0.12 3.08
C GLU A 218 -21.26 1.02 4.26
N SER A 219 -21.96 0.47 5.26
CA SER A 219 -22.31 1.21 6.48
C SER A 219 -21.17 1.29 7.51
N PHE A 220 -20.08 0.52 7.32
CA PHE A 220 -18.95 0.44 8.25
C PHE A 220 -17.73 1.27 7.83
N GLY A 221 -17.80 1.99 6.70
CA GLY A 221 -16.72 2.84 6.21
C GLY A 221 -17.19 3.91 5.23
N ASP A 222 -16.27 4.72 4.74
CA ASP A 222 -16.54 5.75 3.73
C ASP A 222 -16.41 5.23 2.29
N GLU A 223 -15.70 4.11 2.11
CA GLU A 223 -15.49 3.45 0.81
C GLU A 223 -15.32 1.95 1.05
N VAL A 224 -15.99 1.14 0.24
CA VAL A 224 -15.74 -0.29 0.11
C VAL A 224 -14.96 -0.52 -1.18
N ALA A 225 -13.88 -1.28 -1.10
CA ALA A 225 -13.02 -1.54 -2.23
C ALA A 225 -12.59 -3.00 -2.31
N ALA A 226 -12.20 -3.41 -3.50
CA ALA A 226 -11.56 -4.70 -3.73
C ALA A 226 -10.22 -4.53 -4.43
N ILE A 227 -9.26 -5.35 -4.03
CA ILE A 227 -7.95 -5.45 -4.66
C ILE A 227 -7.89 -6.75 -5.44
N ASP A 228 -7.74 -6.63 -6.76
CA ASP A 228 -7.54 -7.75 -7.65
C ASP A 228 -6.07 -8.14 -7.69
N TYR A 229 -5.69 -9.00 -6.75
CA TYR A 229 -4.39 -9.66 -6.72
C TYR A 229 -4.64 -11.13 -7.10
N LYS A 230 -4.61 -11.46 -8.39
CA LYS A 230 -4.78 -12.84 -8.84
C LYS A 230 -3.70 -13.75 -8.25
N ASP A 231 -4.15 -14.94 -7.86
CA ASP A 231 -3.39 -16.06 -7.30
C ASP A 231 -2.06 -16.30 -8.03
N GLU A 232 -0.96 -16.21 -7.27
CA GLU A 232 0.44 -16.45 -7.68
C GLU A 232 0.65 -17.84 -8.29
N ASN A 233 -0.21 -18.80 -7.93
CA ASN A 233 0.04 -20.22 -8.10
C ASN A 233 -0.18 -20.78 -9.51
N GLN A 234 -0.56 -19.97 -10.50
CA GLN A 234 -1.04 -20.51 -11.78
C GLN A 234 -0.38 -19.99 -13.05
N VAL A 235 0.61 -19.07 -12.99
CA VAL A 235 1.13 -18.46 -14.23
C VAL A 235 2.62 -18.68 -14.42
N LYS A 236 2.96 -19.27 -15.57
CA LYS A 236 4.33 -19.46 -16.03
C LYS A 236 4.91 -18.11 -16.52
N PRO A 237 6.16 -17.77 -16.17
CA PRO A 237 6.81 -16.57 -16.68
C PRO A 237 6.88 -16.57 -18.22
N GLY A 238 6.44 -15.48 -18.85
CA GLY A 238 6.44 -15.31 -20.31
C GLY A 238 7.01 -13.94 -20.74
N LYS A 239 7.32 -13.79 -22.03
CA LYS A 239 7.77 -12.51 -22.62
C LYS A 239 6.59 -11.53 -22.65
N VAL A 240 6.78 -10.31 -22.16
CA VAL A 240 5.75 -9.25 -22.29
C VAL A 240 5.68 -8.79 -23.75
N ALA A 241 4.47 -8.48 -24.22
CA ALA A 241 4.31 -7.55 -25.33
C ALA A 241 5.14 -6.26 -25.10
N LYS A 242 5.67 -5.68 -26.17
CA LYS A 242 6.55 -4.50 -26.13
C LYS A 242 5.95 -3.28 -25.40
N ASP A 243 4.64 -3.31 -25.15
CA ASP A 243 3.85 -2.15 -24.75
C ASP A 243 3.41 -2.14 -23.27
N TRP A 244 4.06 -2.86 -22.35
CA TRP A 244 3.73 -2.77 -20.91
C TRP A 244 4.92 -2.35 -20.05
N ALA A 245 4.64 -1.48 -19.08
CA ALA A 245 5.56 -1.05 -18.05
C ALA A 245 4.88 -0.95 -16.68
N CYS A 246 5.64 -1.21 -15.62
CA CYS A 246 5.14 -1.15 -14.25
C CYS A 246 5.01 0.33 -13.82
N PRO A 247 3.81 0.83 -13.51
CA PRO A 247 3.60 2.21 -13.10
C PRO A 247 4.33 2.59 -11.81
N GLN A 248 4.65 1.63 -10.93
CA GLN A 248 5.31 1.93 -9.66
C GLN A 248 6.67 2.62 -9.85
N LEU A 249 7.38 2.33 -10.94
CA LEU A 249 8.70 2.89 -11.26
C LEU A 249 8.72 4.42 -11.49
N TRP A 250 7.54 5.02 -11.63
CA TRP A 250 7.32 6.47 -11.78
C TRP A 250 6.45 7.05 -10.65
N GLN A 251 6.06 6.24 -9.66
CA GLN A 251 5.16 6.66 -8.59
C GLN A 251 5.83 6.62 -7.22
N ARG A 252 6.56 5.54 -6.91
CA ARG A 252 6.82 5.18 -5.52
C ARG A 252 8.14 4.44 -5.30
N MET A 253 8.54 4.40 -4.04
CA MET A 253 9.62 3.57 -3.52
C MET A 253 9.21 2.96 -2.18
N THR A 254 9.83 1.84 -1.78
CA THR A 254 9.50 1.14 -0.55
C THR A 254 10.72 1.10 0.39
N ILE A 255 10.49 1.31 1.68
CA ILE A 255 11.52 1.30 2.72
C ILE A 255 11.11 0.29 3.79
N GLY A 256 11.94 -0.72 4.00
CA GLY A 256 11.76 -1.74 5.03
C GLY A 256 11.96 -1.19 6.45
N TRP A 257 11.53 -1.93 7.46
CA TRP A 257 11.65 -1.50 8.86
C TRP A 257 13.12 -1.31 9.30
N ASP A 258 14.04 -2.02 8.65
CA ASP A 258 15.49 -1.97 8.85
C ASP A 258 16.18 -0.86 8.05
N GLY A 259 15.40 -0.03 7.33
CA GLY A 259 15.89 1.03 6.46
C GLY A 259 16.28 0.57 5.05
N THR A 260 16.15 -0.71 4.72
CA THR A 260 16.46 -1.21 3.37
C THR A 260 15.54 -0.56 2.35
N ILE A 261 16.12 -0.08 1.25
CA ILE A 261 15.43 0.59 0.15
C ILE A 261 15.14 -0.45 -0.94
N PHE A 262 13.87 -0.62 -1.28
CA PHE A 262 13.38 -1.50 -2.33
C PHE A 262 12.79 -0.68 -3.48
N MET A 263 12.86 -1.23 -4.69
CA MET A 263 12.30 -0.57 -5.87
C MET A 263 10.77 -0.51 -5.88
N CYS A 264 10.10 -1.43 -5.19
CA CYS A 264 8.64 -1.58 -5.20
C CYS A 264 8.17 -2.34 -3.95
N ASN A 265 6.86 -2.32 -3.72
CA ASN A 265 6.22 -3.05 -2.62
C ASN A 265 5.75 -4.47 -2.98
N ASN A 266 6.22 -5.01 -4.10
CA ASN A 266 5.92 -6.38 -4.55
C ASN A 266 7.20 -7.24 -4.68
N ASP A 267 8.34 -6.75 -4.21
CA ASP A 267 9.59 -7.52 -4.19
C ASP A 267 9.79 -8.21 -2.84
N ASP A 268 8.83 -9.07 -2.47
CA ASP A 268 8.79 -9.68 -1.14
C ASP A 268 9.91 -10.69 -0.88
N HIS A 269 10.58 -11.10 -1.94
CA HIS A 269 11.75 -11.98 -1.91
C HIS A 269 13.05 -11.19 -1.83
N ASN A 270 12.98 -9.86 -1.67
CA ASN A 270 14.12 -8.97 -1.55
C ASN A 270 15.15 -9.13 -2.69
N ARG A 271 14.67 -9.39 -3.91
CA ARG A 271 15.51 -9.71 -5.07
C ARG A 271 16.34 -8.51 -5.53
N ILE A 272 15.86 -7.29 -5.29
CA ILE A 272 16.53 -6.04 -5.65
C ILE A 272 16.50 -5.08 -4.45
N LYS A 273 17.54 -5.16 -3.62
CA LYS A 273 17.86 -4.15 -2.60
C LYS A 273 18.67 -3.04 -3.26
N LEU A 274 18.11 -1.83 -3.31
CA LEU A 274 18.78 -0.68 -3.92
C LEU A 274 19.84 -0.10 -2.98
N GLY A 275 19.54 -0.09 -1.67
CA GLY A 275 20.38 0.58 -0.68
C GLY A 275 19.80 0.52 0.73
N ASN A 276 20.33 1.33 1.64
CA ASN A 276 19.78 1.51 2.98
C ASN A 276 19.83 2.98 3.42
N VAL A 277 18.73 3.49 3.97
CA VAL A 277 18.60 4.90 4.40
C VAL A 277 19.52 5.28 5.58
N ALA A 278 20.17 4.31 6.23
CA ALA A 278 21.17 4.57 7.26
C ALA A 278 22.46 5.23 6.71
N ASN A 279 22.77 5.03 5.43
CA ASN A 279 24.00 5.53 4.81
C ASN A 279 23.85 6.04 3.38
N GLN A 280 22.66 5.91 2.79
CA GLN A 280 22.34 6.39 1.44
C GLN A 280 21.05 7.20 1.45
N THR A 281 20.85 8.03 0.43
CA THR A 281 19.66 8.86 0.28
C THR A 281 18.60 8.19 -0.60
N ILE A 282 17.33 8.46 -0.32
CA ILE A 282 16.21 8.01 -1.16
C ILE A 282 16.33 8.63 -2.55
N TYR A 283 16.67 9.92 -2.64
CA TYR A 283 16.91 10.63 -3.89
C TYR A 283 18.00 9.95 -4.73
N GLY A 284 19.12 9.57 -4.10
CA GLY A 284 20.24 8.92 -4.77
C GLY A 284 19.86 7.55 -5.32
N ASN A 285 19.10 6.76 -4.56
CA ASN A 285 18.60 5.46 -5.01
C ASN A 285 17.52 5.59 -6.09
N TRP A 286 16.63 6.58 -5.99
CA TRP A 286 15.56 6.84 -6.96
C TRP A 286 16.11 7.23 -8.33
N ASN A 287 17.17 8.04 -8.36
CA ASN A 287 17.81 8.53 -9.57
C ASN A 287 19.05 7.71 -9.97
N GLY A 288 19.37 6.65 -9.22
CA GLY A 288 20.57 5.84 -9.39
C GLY A 288 20.54 4.95 -10.64
N THR A 289 21.71 4.47 -11.04
CA THR A 289 21.92 3.66 -12.25
C THR A 289 20.98 2.46 -12.32
N THR A 290 20.89 1.68 -11.24
CA THR A 290 20.02 0.48 -11.18
C THR A 290 18.56 0.79 -11.47
N MET A 291 18.00 1.85 -10.87
CA MET A 291 16.61 2.25 -11.12
C MET A 291 16.40 2.74 -12.55
N ASN A 292 17.37 3.45 -13.12
CA ASN A 292 17.29 3.93 -14.51
C ASN A 292 17.35 2.76 -15.51
N GLU A 293 18.22 1.77 -15.30
CA GLU A 293 18.27 0.56 -16.12
C GLU A 293 16.96 -0.24 -16.06
N ILE A 294 16.35 -0.35 -14.87
CA ILE A 294 15.06 -1.02 -14.69
C ILE A 294 13.96 -0.25 -15.45
N ARG A 295 13.92 1.09 -15.32
CA ARG A 295 12.97 1.92 -16.08
C ARG A 295 13.16 1.73 -17.57
N ASP A 296 14.40 1.77 -18.07
CA ASP A 296 14.67 1.63 -19.50
C ASP A 296 14.29 0.26 -20.04
N LYS A 297 14.52 -0.83 -19.29
CA LYS A 297 13.97 -2.15 -19.63
C LYS A 297 12.44 -2.11 -19.76
N HIS A 298 11.74 -1.48 -18.82
CA HIS A 298 10.29 -1.37 -18.88
C HIS A 298 9.80 -0.49 -20.04
N LYS A 299 10.47 0.63 -20.34
CA LYS A 299 10.15 1.49 -21.51
C LYS A 299 10.26 0.74 -22.84
N ASN A 300 11.15 -0.25 -22.90
CA ASN A 300 11.39 -1.06 -24.09
C ASN A 300 10.61 -2.39 -24.10
N GLY A 301 9.68 -2.62 -23.16
CA GLY A 301 8.89 -3.86 -23.06
C GLY A 301 9.69 -5.07 -22.56
N LEU A 302 10.86 -4.84 -21.98
CA LEU A 302 11.79 -5.85 -21.47
C LEU A 302 11.67 -6.02 -19.95
N SER A 303 10.49 -5.78 -19.36
CA SER A 303 10.29 -5.92 -17.91
C SER A 303 10.56 -7.34 -17.41
N HIS A 304 10.32 -8.36 -18.24
CA HIS A 304 10.65 -9.77 -17.95
C HIS A 304 12.17 -10.02 -17.82
N CYS A 305 13.01 -9.13 -18.33
CA CYS A 305 14.48 -9.19 -18.14
C CYS A 305 14.94 -8.62 -16.79
N VAL A 306 14.03 -8.11 -15.97
CA VAL A 306 14.31 -7.72 -14.58
C VAL A 306 13.92 -8.89 -13.69
N HIS A 307 14.89 -9.44 -12.95
CA HIS A 307 14.70 -10.67 -12.18
C HIS A 307 13.50 -10.61 -11.23
N ALA A 308 13.37 -9.52 -10.45
CA ALA A 308 12.22 -9.32 -9.57
C ALA A 308 10.87 -9.19 -10.31
N CYS A 309 10.87 -8.74 -11.57
CA CYS A 309 9.66 -8.53 -12.34
C CYS A 309 9.23 -9.77 -13.13
N ASN A 310 10.15 -10.65 -13.52
CA ASN A 310 9.85 -11.81 -14.35
C ASN A 310 8.76 -12.70 -13.75
N GLU A 311 8.84 -12.92 -12.44
CA GLU A 311 7.90 -13.74 -11.65
C GLU A 311 6.99 -12.86 -10.77
N CYS A 312 6.86 -11.57 -11.09
CA CYS A 312 6.03 -10.70 -10.28
C CYS A 312 4.54 -11.01 -10.53
N PRO A 313 3.78 -11.43 -9.50
CA PRO A 313 2.34 -11.71 -9.64
C PRO A 313 1.56 -10.48 -10.07
N TRP A 314 1.96 -9.31 -9.61
CA TRP A 314 1.33 -8.06 -9.99
C TRP A 314 1.48 -7.79 -11.49
N ARG A 315 2.66 -8.03 -12.07
CA ARG A 315 2.88 -7.96 -13.53
C ARG A 315 2.00 -8.97 -14.25
N THR A 316 2.01 -10.21 -13.80
CA THR A 316 1.19 -11.29 -14.37
C THR A 316 -0.29 -10.91 -14.41
N ALA A 317 -0.86 -10.49 -13.28
CA ALA A 317 -2.27 -10.12 -13.17
C ALA A 317 -2.64 -8.98 -14.14
N GLN A 318 -1.75 -7.98 -14.27
CA GLN A 318 -1.92 -6.87 -15.21
C GLN A 318 -1.92 -7.35 -16.66
N LEU A 319 -1.01 -8.23 -17.05
CA LEU A 319 -0.90 -8.70 -18.44
C LEU A 319 -2.10 -9.55 -18.85
N THR A 320 -2.55 -10.45 -17.98
CA THR A 320 -3.75 -11.26 -18.22
C THR A 320 -4.98 -10.39 -18.49
N LYS A 321 -5.15 -9.29 -17.75
CA LYS A 321 -6.27 -8.34 -17.94
C LYS A 321 -6.18 -7.53 -19.23
N LEU A 322 -4.97 -7.33 -19.74
CA LEU A 322 -4.73 -6.58 -20.97
C LEU A 322 -4.80 -7.46 -22.23
N GLY A 323 -5.15 -8.74 -22.10
CA GLY A 323 -5.19 -9.68 -23.21
C GLY A 323 -3.80 -10.09 -23.72
N GLY A 324 -2.76 -9.94 -22.89
CA GLY A 324 -1.42 -10.41 -23.24
C GLY A 324 -1.37 -11.93 -23.32
N THR A 325 -0.79 -12.47 -24.38
CA THR A 325 -0.46 -13.89 -24.49
C THR A 325 0.56 -14.25 -23.41
N ILE A 326 0.24 -15.26 -22.58
CA ILE A 326 1.14 -15.85 -21.58
C ILE A 326 2.06 -16.85 -22.28
#